data_AF-A0A0C3NQP1-F1
#
_entry.id   AF-A0A0C3NQP1-F1
#
_cell.length_a   1.000
_cell.length_b   1.000
_cell.length_c   1.000
_cell.angle_alpha   90.00
_cell.angle_beta   90.00
_cell.angle_gamma   90.00
#
_symmetry.space_group_name_H-M   'P 1'
#
loop_
_entity.id
_entity.type
_entity.pdbx_description
1 polymer ?
#
loop_
_entity_poly.entity_id
_entity_poly.type
_entity_poly.pdbx_seq_one_letter_code
_entity_poly.pdbx_strand_id
1 'polypeptide(L)'
;VTGLSARHIGERLQCSMDTISWYFKRMLHAFSEGRIYTTYVCLPRANSPVPSRIATNPKFYPYFKDTIGALNGTHIACAPSASEQDLMHNCK
;
A
#
# COMPACT_ATOMS: atom_id res chain seq x y z
N VAL A 1 -7.69 5.16 -10.48
CA VAL A 1 -8.88 5.51 -9.68
C VAL A 1 -9.36 6.87 -10.14
N THR A 2 -10.65 7.02 -10.47
CA THR A 2 -11.23 8.17 -11.20
C THR A 2 -11.20 9.52 -10.48
N GLY A 3 -10.60 9.63 -9.29
CA GLY A 3 -10.48 10.89 -8.54
C GLY A 3 -11.82 11.49 -8.05
N LEU A 4 -12.93 10.77 -8.22
CA LEU A 4 -14.28 11.24 -7.88
C LEU A 4 -14.60 10.98 -6.41
N SER A 5 -15.40 11.87 -5.81
CA SER A 5 -15.94 11.68 -4.47
C SER A 5 -16.96 10.55 -4.43
N ALA A 6 -17.16 9.93 -3.26
CA ALA A 6 -18.21 8.93 -3.07
C ALA A 6 -19.62 9.48 -3.37
N ARG A 7 -19.84 10.79 -3.19
CA ARG A 7 -21.10 11.46 -3.56
C ARG A 7 -21.35 11.42 -5.06
N HIS A 8 -20.37 11.84 -5.86
CA HIS A 8 -20.50 11.81 -7.32
C HIS A 8 -20.70 10.39 -7.85
N ILE A 9 -20.06 9.39 -7.23
CA ILE A 9 -20.27 7.98 -7.58
C ILE A 9 -21.69 7.54 -7.22
N GLY A 10 -22.22 7.96 -6.07
CA GLY A 10 -23.58 7.67 -5.62
C GLY A 10 -24.63 8.25 -6.54
N GLU A 11 -24.46 9.51 -6.94
CA GLU A 11 -25.31 10.18 -7.92
C GLU A 11 -25.28 9.46 -9.27
N ARG A 12 -24.10 9.05 -9.76
CA ARG A 12 -23.97 8.35 -11.04
C ARG A 12 -24.60 6.96 -11.02
N LEU A 13 -24.45 6.23 -9.92
CA LEU A 13 -24.93 4.86 -9.77
C LEU A 13 -26.33 4.78 -9.16
N GLN A 14 -26.92 5.92 -8.80
CA GLN A 14 -28.22 6.03 -8.13
C GLN A 14 -28.28 5.16 -6.86
N CYS A 15 -27.23 5.21 -6.04
CA CYS A 15 -27.11 4.45 -4.81
C CYS A 15 -26.64 5.31 -3.64
N SER A 16 -26.93 4.88 -2.41
CA SER A 16 -26.52 5.60 -1.20
C SER A 16 -25.01 5.54 -0.98
N MET A 17 -24.47 6.53 -0.30
CA MET A 17 -23.06 6.53 0.14
C MET A 17 -22.72 5.30 0.99
N ASP A 18 -23.67 4.81 1.80
CA ASP A 18 -23.51 3.61 2.61
C ASP A 18 -23.31 2.37 1.75
N THR A 19 -24.07 2.25 0.67
CA THR A 19 -23.92 1.16 -0.30
C THR A 19 -22.53 1.19 -0.94
N ILE A 20 -22.07 2.37 -1.35
CA ILE A 20 -20.73 2.55 -1.92
C ILE A 20 -19.64 2.16 -0.92
N SER A 21 -19.75 2.64 0.32
CA SER A 21 -18.80 2.32 1.39
C SER A 21 -18.77 0.83 1.68
N TRP A 22 -19.94 0.18 1.71
CA TRP A 22 -20.05 -1.27 1.92
C TRP A 22 -19.37 -2.07 0.81
N TYR A 23 -19.65 -1.75 -0.46
CA TYR A 23 -19.00 -2.41 -1.59
C TYR A 23 -17.50 -2.16 -1.62
N PHE A 24 -17.07 -0.92 -1.36
CA PHE A 24 -15.65 -0.59 -1.29
C PHE A 24 -14.92 -1.45 -0.25
N LYS A 25 -15.46 -1.55 0.98
CA LYS A 25 -14.90 -2.39 2.05
C LYS A 25 -14.86 -3.86 1.65
N ARG A 26 -15.93 -4.37 1.02
CA ARG A 26 -15.98 -5.75 0.53
C ARG A 26 -14.91 -6.04 -0.51
N MET A 27 -14.74 -5.14 -1.47
CA MET A 27 -13.72 -5.27 -2.51
C MET A 27 -12.33 -5.19 -1.90
N LEU A 28 -12.10 -4.24 -0.99
CA LEU A 28 -10.83 -4.12 -0.26
C LEU A 28 -10.48 -5.44 0.45
N HIS A 29 -11.42 -5.99 1.23
CA HIS A 29 -11.21 -7.26 1.92
C HIS A 29 -10.97 -8.41 0.94
N ALA A 30 -11.75 -8.52 -0.13
CA ALA A 30 -11.58 -9.56 -1.15
C ALA A 30 -10.19 -9.54 -1.80
N PHE A 31 -9.62 -8.34 -2.00
CA PHE A 31 -8.27 -8.18 -2.56
C PHE A 31 -7.14 -8.28 -1.54
N SER A 32 -7.42 -8.04 -0.25
CA SER A 32 -6.40 -7.96 0.80
C SER A 32 -6.26 -9.25 1.62
N GLU A 33 -7.31 -10.05 1.75
CA GLU A 33 -7.37 -11.14 2.74
C GLU A 33 -7.55 -12.53 2.11
N GLY A 34 -6.88 -12.81 0.98
CA GLY A 34 -7.02 -14.11 0.36
C GLY A 34 -6.02 -14.44 -0.73
N ARG A 35 -6.40 -15.44 -1.54
CA ARG A 35 -5.54 -15.99 -2.60
C ARG A 35 -5.09 -14.92 -3.59
N ILE A 36 -5.88 -13.87 -3.83
CA ILE A 36 -5.50 -12.78 -4.73
C ILE A 36 -4.26 -12.06 -4.17
N TYR A 37 -4.32 -11.60 -2.91
CA TYR A 37 -3.18 -10.95 -2.27
C TYR A 37 -1.95 -11.84 -2.29
N THR A 38 -2.06 -13.07 -1.80
CA THR A 38 -0.91 -13.97 -1.67
C THR A 38 -0.34 -14.45 -3.01
N THR A 39 -1.13 -14.43 -4.09
CA THR A 39 -0.68 -14.86 -5.42
C THR A 39 0.03 -13.73 -6.18
N TYR A 40 -0.45 -12.49 -6.03
CA TYR A 40 0.02 -11.36 -6.84
C TYR A 40 0.90 -10.37 -6.06
N VAL A 41 0.78 -10.33 -4.73
CA VAL A 41 1.58 -9.49 -3.86
C VAL A 41 2.63 -10.35 -3.17
N CYS A 42 3.82 -10.39 -3.77
CA CYS A 42 4.97 -11.12 -3.25
C CYS A 42 6.09 -10.13 -2.94
N LEU A 43 6.68 -10.24 -1.75
CA LEU A 43 7.90 -9.51 -1.43
C LEU A 43 9.05 -10.01 -2.30
N PRO A 44 9.91 -9.13 -2.84
CA PRO A 44 11.14 -9.54 -3.49
C PRO A 44 12.03 -10.28 -2.50
N ARG A 45 12.81 -11.23 -2.99
CA ARG A 45 13.81 -11.93 -2.16
C ARG A 45 14.96 -10.96 -1.87
N ALA A 46 15.71 -11.22 -0.80
CA ALA A 46 16.88 -10.40 -0.44
C ALA A 46 17.94 -10.32 -1.56
N ASN A 47 17.96 -11.30 -2.45
CA ASN A 47 18.84 -11.36 -3.62
C ASN A 47 18.15 -10.98 -4.94
N SER A 48 16.93 -10.44 -4.90
CA SER A 48 16.25 -9.97 -6.11
C SER A 48 17.00 -8.76 -6.70
N PRO A 49 17.23 -8.75 -8.03
CA PRO A 49 17.94 -7.65 -8.67
C PRO A 49 17.14 -6.35 -8.59
N VAL A 50 17.85 -5.23 -8.50
CA VAL A 50 17.25 -3.89 -8.55
C VAL A 50 16.46 -3.75 -9.85
N PRO A 51 15.18 -3.32 -9.81
CA PRO A 51 14.39 -3.11 -11.01
C PRO A 51 15.10 -2.17 -11.98
N SER A 52 15.02 -2.47 -13.28
CA SER A 52 15.73 -1.73 -14.34
C SER A 52 15.44 -0.22 -14.29
N ARG A 53 14.20 0.19 -13.99
CA ARG A 53 13.80 1.60 -13.85
C ARG A 53 14.60 2.37 -12.78
N ILE A 54 15.06 1.66 -11.75
CA ILE A 54 15.91 2.23 -10.69
C ILE A 54 17.38 2.11 -11.09
N ALA A 55 17.79 0.93 -11.57
CA ALA A 55 19.18 0.64 -11.94
C ALA A 55 19.71 1.56 -13.07
N THR A 56 18.88 1.90 -14.04
CA THR A 56 19.29 2.73 -15.18
C THR A 56 19.17 4.23 -14.92
N ASN A 57 18.56 4.65 -13.81
CA ASN A 57 18.35 6.06 -13.51
C ASN A 57 19.38 6.54 -12.47
N PRO A 58 20.38 7.35 -12.87
CA PRO A 58 21.43 7.81 -11.96
C PRO A 58 20.92 8.71 -10.83
N LYS A 59 19.73 9.29 -10.96
CA LYS A 59 19.08 10.03 -9.87
C LYS A 59 18.48 9.11 -8.82
N PHE A 60 18.01 7.93 -9.20
CA PHE A 60 17.37 6.97 -8.29
C PHE A 60 18.33 5.95 -7.72
N TYR A 61 19.27 5.47 -8.54
CA TYR A 61 20.17 4.38 -8.16
C TYR A 61 20.93 4.60 -6.84
N PRO A 62 21.55 5.78 -6.57
CA PRO A 62 22.29 6.00 -5.33
C PRO A 62 21.44 5.82 -4.05
N TYR A 63 20.14 6.10 -4.14
CA TYR A 63 19.21 6.05 -3.00
C TYR A 63 18.47 4.71 -2.89
N PHE A 64 18.32 3.98 -3.99
CA PHE A 64 17.45 2.81 -4.08
C PHE A 64 18.16 1.52 -4.54
N LYS A 65 19.50 1.51 -4.64
CA LYS A 65 20.27 0.33 -5.06
C LYS A 65 20.13 -0.87 -4.11
N ASP A 66 19.84 -0.63 -2.83
CA ASP A 66 19.68 -1.67 -1.81
C ASP A 66 18.21 -1.82 -1.37
N THR A 67 17.27 -1.12 -2.02
CA THR A 67 15.84 -1.27 -1.70
C THR A 67 15.27 -2.56 -2.25
N ILE A 68 14.75 -3.39 -1.35
CA ILE A 68 14.01 -4.62 -1.67
C ILE A 68 12.54 -4.28 -2.01
N GLY A 69 12.15 -3.01 -1.97
CA GLY A 69 10.84 -2.51 -2.42
C GLY A 69 10.42 -1.28 -1.63
N ALA A 70 9.86 -0.28 -2.31
CA ALA A 70 9.17 0.83 -1.64
C ALA A 70 7.75 0.36 -1.29
N LEU A 71 7.56 -0.01 -0.03
CA LEU A 71 6.30 -0.47 0.53
C LEU A 71 5.34 0.70 0.81
N ASN A 72 5.18 1.65 -0.12
CA ASN A 72 4.23 2.74 0.14
C ASN A 72 2.79 2.25 -0.02
N GLY A 73 2.23 1.84 1.11
CA GLY A 73 0.85 1.45 1.31
C GLY A 73 0.70 0.76 2.66
N THR A 74 1.07 1.43 3.75
CA THR A 74 0.67 1.15 5.16
C THR A 74 0.37 -0.33 5.47
N HIS A 75 1.35 -1.22 5.30
CA HIS A 75 1.22 -2.64 5.70
C HIS A 75 2.52 -3.22 6.26
N ILE A 76 3.36 -2.38 6.88
CA ILE A 76 4.16 -2.88 8.00
C ILE A 76 3.24 -2.74 9.20
N ALA A 77 2.91 -3.83 9.88
CA ALA A 77 2.53 -3.74 11.28
C ALA A 77 3.75 -3.21 12.03
N CYS A 78 3.95 -1.89 12.01
CA CYS A 78 4.94 -1.23 12.84
C CYS A 78 4.28 -1.07 14.21
N ALA A 79 4.09 -2.20 14.88
CA ALA A 79 4.03 -2.23 16.32
C ALA A 79 5.48 -2.42 16.75
N PRO A 80 6.26 -1.35 16.99
CA PRO A 80 7.53 -1.49 17.68
C PRO A 80 7.31 -2.28 18.98
N SER A 81 8.33 -3.02 19.41
CA SER A 81 8.29 -3.66 20.73
C SER A 81 7.93 -2.61 21.79
N ALA A 82 7.35 -3.01 22.92
CA ALA A 82 6.92 -2.05 23.95
C ALA A 82 8.06 -1.08 24.37
N SER A 83 9.32 -1.54 24.31
CA SER A 83 10.52 -0.75 24.56
C SER A 83 10.88 0.28 23.49
N GLU A 84 10.39 0.14 22.26
CA GLU A 84 10.72 0.99 21.11
C GLU A 84 9.59 1.98 20.77
N GLN A 85 8.42 1.86 21.41
CA GLN A 85 7.26 2.74 21.20
C GLN A 85 7.55 4.19 21.58
N ASP A 86 8.21 4.43 22.71
CA ASP A 86 8.53 5.77 23.21
C ASP A 86 9.49 6.54 22.29
N LEU A 87 10.34 5.83 21.53
CA LEU A 87 11.28 6.42 20.58
C LEU A 87 10.62 6.84 19.26
N MET A 88 9.48 6.24 18.93
CA MET A 88 8.76 6.47 17.68
C MET A 88 7.63 7.49 17.80
N HIS A 89 7.26 7.87 19.03
CA HIS A 89 6.44 9.05 19.26
C HIS A 89 7.28 10.29 18.97
N ASN A 90 6.92 11.03 17.92
CA ASN A 90 7.50 12.34 17.66
C ASN A 90 7.43 13.18 18.94
N CYS A 91 8.60 13.44 19.54
CA CYS A 91 8.76 14.48 20.53
C CYS A 91 8.32 15.80 19.88
N LYS A 92 7.26 16.40 20.39
CA LYS A 92 6.90 17.79 20.10
C LYS A 92 7.92 18.73 20.72
#